data_AF-A0A1L8CFR4-F1
#
_entry.id   AF-A0A1L8CFR4-F1
#
_cell.length_a   1.000
_cell.length_b   1.000
_cell.length_c   1.000
_cell.angle_alpha   90.00
_cell.angle_beta   90.00
_cell.angle_gamma   90.00
#
_symmetry.space_group_name_H-M   'P 1'
#
loop_
_entity.id
_entity.type
_entity.pdbx_description
1 polymer ?
#
loop_
_entity_poly.entity_id
_entity_poly.type
_entity_poly.pdbx_seq_one_letter_code
_entity_poly.pdbx_strand_id
1 'polypeptide(L)'
;MAVNDYIDINLDDVPVQFDYTIDGIDFTFYLYYNEVNDSYYIDLFDENGVQIVNGEKLIYGYPLFGSINDPRLPLINIVPMDEQGNETEVSKLNFTNTVQLFIKDTDDDDTDANTGNSSDEGDDDTVSDNTAHADINDYGTDKSVGDE
;
A
#
# COMPACT_ATOMS: atom_id res chain seq x y z
N MET A 1 -8.35 9.63 18.68
CA MET A 1 -7.01 9.29 19.21
C MET A 1 -6.20 9.03 17.96
N ALA A 2 -5.25 9.91 17.63
CA ALA A 2 -4.33 9.61 16.55
C ALA A 2 -3.49 8.42 17.03
N VAL A 3 -3.69 7.27 16.38
CA VAL A 3 -2.99 6.02 16.68
C VAL A 3 -1.62 5.99 16.00
N ASN A 4 -1.37 6.92 15.06
CA ASN A 4 -0.20 6.93 14.21
C ASN A 4 0.70 8.11 14.57
N ASP A 5 2.01 7.84 14.67
CA ASP A 5 3.01 8.87 14.85
C ASP A 5 3.19 9.62 13.51
N TYR A 6 3.17 10.94 13.53
CA TYR A 6 3.32 11.77 12.33
C TYR A 6 4.47 12.75 12.50
N ILE A 7 5.17 13.03 11.40
CA ILE A 7 6.27 13.98 11.39
C ILE A 7 5.70 15.36 11.03
N ASP A 8 5.70 16.27 12.01
CA ASP A 8 5.32 17.66 11.79
C ASP A 8 6.46 18.38 11.07
N ILE A 9 6.20 18.80 9.83
CA ILE A 9 7.16 19.51 8.98
C ILE A 9 6.62 20.90 8.74
N ASN A 10 7.48 21.90 8.89
CA ASN A 10 7.12 23.26 8.50
C ASN A 10 7.58 23.54 7.05
N LEU A 11 6.61 23.74 6.15
CA LEU A 11 6.85 24.10 4.74
C LEU A 11 6.94 25.61 4.48
N ASP A 12 6.90 26.45 5.51
CA ASP A 12 7.05 27.91 5.34
C ASP A 12 8.42 28.27 4.75
N ASP A 13 9.46 27.46 5.02
CA ASP A 13 10.84 27.66 4.56
C ASP A 13 11.37 26.45 3.76
N VAL A 14 10.72 26.09 2.66
CA VAL A 14 11.26 25.08 1.72
C VAL A 14 12.38 25.70 0.86
N PRO A 15 13.57 25.08 0.75
CA PRO A 15 13.94 23.76 1.27
C PRO A 15 14.19 23.73 2.77
N VAL A 16 13.63 22.72 3.45
CA VAL A 16 13.72 22.53 4.90
C VAL A 16 14.56 21.30 5.23
N GLN A 17 15.35 21.40 6.28
CA GLN A 17 16.14 20.30 6.83
C GLN A 17 15.72 20.07 8.28
N PHE A 18 15.52 18.81 8.66
CA PHE A 18 15.20 18.43 10.03
C PHE A 18 15.90 17.12 10.38
N ASP A 19 16.24 16.98 11.66
CA ASP A 19 16.86 15.78 12.20
C ASP A 19 15.81 14.97 12.96
N TYR A 20 15.81 13.65 12.78
CA TYR A 20 14.87 12.74 13.42
C TYR A 20 15.59 11.46 13.85
N THR A 21 15.45 11.12 15.13
CA THR A 21 16.10 9.93 15.71
C THR A 21 15.18 8.73 15.57
N ILE A 22 15.64 7.70 14.87
CA ILE A 22 14.89 6.44 14.64
C ILE A 22 15.71 5.30 15.23
N ASP A 23 15.12 4.54 16.15
CA ASP A 23 15.77 3.39 16.81
C ASP A 23 17.15 3.73 17.43
N GLY A 24 17.31 4.97 17.90
CA GLY A 24 18.56 5.47 18.49
C GLY A 24 19.64 5.90 17.50
N ILE A 25 19.32 5.95 16.20
CA ILE A 25 20.18 6.50 15.14
C ILE A 25 19.62 7.85 14.70
N ASP A 26 20.48 8.87 14.65
CA ASP A 26 20.09 10.20 14.19
C ASP A 26 20.15 10.26 12.67
N PHE A 27 19.03 10.56 12.03
CA PHE A 27 18.95 10.77 10.59
C PHE A 27 18.64 12.23 10.27
N THR A 28 19.26 12.76 9.23
CA THR A 28 18.95 14.08 8.71
C THR A 28 18.13 13.95 7.44
N PHE A 29 16.94 14.54 7.46
CA PHE A 29 16.04 14.61 6.32
C PHE A 29 16.13 15.99 5.68
N TYR A 30 16.20 16.03 4.36
CA TYR A 30 16.22 17.27 3.59
C TYR A 30 15.10 17.26 2.57
N LEU A 31 14.09 18.09 2.77
CA LEU A 31 12.92 18.18 1.91
C LEU A 31 12.98 19.44 1.05
N TYR A 32 12.81 19.27 -0.25
CA TYR A 32 12.76 20.35 -1.22
C TYR A 32 11.59 20.16 -2.18
N TYR A 33 11.10 21.28 -2.70
CA TYR A 33 9.97 21.30 -3.63
C TYR A 33 10.47 21.66 -5.03
N ASN A 34 10.03 20.89 -6.01
CA ASN A 34 10.31 21.17 -7.41
C ASN A 34 9.10 21.83 -8.07
N GLU A 35 9.22 23.12 -8.38
CA GLU A 35 8.14 23.90 -9.01
C GLU A 35 7.81 23.43 -10.44
N VAL A 36 8.74 22.75 -11.12
CA VAL A 36 8.54 22.30 -12.51
C VAL A 36 7.60 21.11 -12.59
N ASN A 37 7.71 20.19 -11.63
CA ASN A 37 6.95 18.93 -11.61
C ASN A 37 5.82 18.94 -10.56
N ASP A 38 5.65 20.04 -9.82
CA ASP A 38 4.74 20.16 -8.67
C ASP A 38 4.85 18.94 -7.75
N SER A 39 6.07 18.69 -7.27
CA SER A 39 6.37 17.49 -6.51
C SER A 39 7.42 17.78 -5.45
N TYR A 40 7.20 17.19 -4.27
CA TYR A 40 8.17 17.18 -3.19
C TYR A 40 9.17 16.05 -3.36
N TYR A 41 10.39 16.34 -2.97
CA TYR A 41 11.49 15.39 -2.97
C TYR A 41 12.16 15.44 -1.60
N ILE A 42 12.66 14.29 -1.16
CA ILE A 42 13.34 14.14 0.11
C ILE A 42 14.67 13.42 -0.09
N ASP A 43 15.71 13.95 0.54
CA ASP A 43 17.00 13.31 0.70
C ASP A 43 17.13 12.82 2.14
N LEU A 44 17.89 11.72 2.31
CA LEU A 44 18.19 11.14 3.61
C LEU A 44 19.70 11.08 3.79
N PHE A 45 20.16 11.55 4.95
CA PHE A 45 21.55 11.46 5.38
C PHE A 45 21.63 10.71 6.72
N ASP A 46 22.72 9.95 6.86
CA ASP A 46 23.08 9.23 8.08
C ASP A 46 23.54 10.20 9.19
N GLU A 47 23.74 9.70 10.41
CA GLU A 47 24.24 10.45 11.58
C GLU A 47 25.58 11.15 11.31
N ASN A 48 26.35 10.60 10.37
CA ASN A 48 27.65 11.10 9.94
C ASN A 48 27.56 12.15 8.82
N GLY A 49 26.35 12.55 8.41
CA GLY A 49 26.12 13.42 7.25
C GLY A 49 26.39 12.74 5.91
N VAL A 50 26.42 11.41 5.87
CA VAL A 50 26.62 10.64 4.64
C VAL A 50 25.29 10.48 3.94
N GLN A 51 25.20 10.88 2.67
CA GLN A 51 23.98 10.72 1.90
C GLN A 51 23.66 9.24 1.65
N ILE A 52 22.47 8.81 2.09
CA ILE A 52 21.92 7.46 1.87
C ILE A 52 20.98 7.49 0.67
N VAL A 53 20.05 8.45 0.66
CA VAL A 53 19.07 8.62 -0.41
C VAL A 53 19.16 10.01 -1.02
N ASN A 54 19.03 10.07 -2.34
CA ASN A 54 19.07 11.30 -3.12
C ASN A 54 17.82 11.38 -4.00
N GLY A 55 16.96 12.34 -3.69
CA GLY A 55 15.84 12.76 -4.52
C GLY A 55 14.71 11.75 -4.59
N GLU A 56 14.30 11.19 -3.46
CA GLU A 56 13.10 10.34 -3.43
C GLU A 56 11.87 11.21 -3.58
N LYS A 57 11.04 10.92 -4.58
CA LYS A 57 9.79 11.66 -4.82
C LYS A 57 8.74 11.25 -3.78
N LEU A 58 8.08 12.23 -3.16
CA LEU A 58 6.91 11.97 -2.34
C LEU A 58 5.71 11.60 -3.24
N ILE A 59 5.15 10.41 -3.02
CA ILE A 59 3.98 9.90 -3.72
C ILE A 59 2.93 9.51 -2.69
N TYR A 60 1.73 10.08 -2.81
CA TYR A 60 0.61 9.80 -1.90
C TYR A 60 0.35 8.29 -1.79
N GLY A 61 0.25 7.78 -0.56
CA GLY A 61 -0.03 6.38 -0.26
C GLY A 61 1.13 5.42 -0.55
N TYR A 62 2.31 5.92 -0.92
CA TYR A 62 3.49 5.08 -1.17
C TYR A 62 4.57 5.29 -0.10
N PRO A 63 5.14 4.22 0.47
CA PRO A 63 6.20 4.35 1.47
C PRO A 63 7.48 4.93 0.87
N LEU A 64 8.04 5.93 1.54
CA LEU A 64 9.37 6.46 1.25
C LEU A 64 10.39 5.34 1.46
N PHE A 65 11.36 5.25 0.54
CA PHE A 65 12.46 4.29 0.58
C PHE A 65 12.06 2.81 0.49
N GLY A 66 10.78 2.46 0.38
CA GLY A 66 10.33 1.07 0.23
C GLY A 66 10.85 0.39 -1.04
N SER A 67 11.26 1.19 -2.04
CA SER A 67 11.91 0.70 -3.27
C SER A 67 13.44 0.55 -3.17
N ILE A 68 14.06 1.08 -2.12
CA ILE A 68 15.53 1.12 -1.96
C ILE A 68 15.93 0.04 -0.96
N ASN A 69 16.78 -0.89 -1.38
CA ASN A 69 17.33 -1.92 -0.50
C ASN A 69 18.73 -1.51 -0.04
N ASP A 70 18.80 -0.72 1.03
CA ASP A 70 20.06 -0.33 1.68
C ASP A 70 19.99 -0.65 3.18
N PRO A 71 20.99 -1.36 3.75
CA PRO A 71 20.99 -1.74 5.17
C PRO A 71 21.14 -0.56 6.14
N ARG A 72 21.46 0.65 5.65
CA ARG A 72 21.57 1.87 6.46
C ARG A 72 20.25 2.61 6.58
N LEU A 73 19.24 2.20 5.81
CA LEU A 73 17.92 2.80 5.90
C LEU A 73 17.27 2.47 7.25
N PRO A 74 16.51 3.42 7.80
CA PRO A 74 15.71 3.12 8.98
C PRO A 74 14.66 2.06 8.63
N LEU A 75 14.41 1.13 9.56
CA LEU A 75 13.45 0.02 9.40
C LEU A 75 11.99 0.48 9.64
N ILE A 76 11.65 1.70 9.26
CA ILE A 76 10.31 2.28 9.41
C ILE A 76 9.75 2.66 8.04
N ASN A 77 8.42 2.58 7.90
CA ASN A 77 7.75 3.00 6.68
C ASN A 77 7.17 4.39 6.88
N ILE A 78 7.69 5.39 6.19
CA ILE A 78 7.15 6.75 6.21
C ILE A 78 6.27 6.92 4.97
N VAL A 79 4.96 7.10 5.16
CA VAL A 79 3.98 7.18 4.07
C VAL A 79 3.29 8.55 4.11
N PRO A 80 3.31 9.35 3.03
CA PRO A 80 2.48 10.54 2.93
C PRO A 80 1.02 10.12 2.69
N MET A 81 0.15 10.38 3.66
CA MET A 81 -1.28 10.12 3.55
C MET A 81 -2.10 11.21 4.26
N ASP A 82 -3.40 11.22 4.03
CA ASP A 82 -4.37 12.05 4.76
C ASP A 82 -5.15 11.14 5.71
N GLU A 83 -5.20 11.50 7.00
CA GLU A 83 -5.94 10.75 8.02
C GLU A 83 -7.45 10.65 7.69
N GLN A 84 -7.98 11.62 6.93
CA GLN A 84 -9.38 11.65 6.52
C GLN A 84 -9.65 11.04 5.14
N GLY A 85 -8.60 10.75 4.36
CA GLY A 85 -8.73 10.18 3.00
C GLY A 85 -9.45 11.07 1.99
N ASN A 86 -9.44 12.40 2.18
CA ASN A 86 -10.09 13.34 1.26
C ASN A 86 -9.20 13.71 0.07
N GLU A 87 -7.89 13.69 0.29
CA GLU A 87 -6.88 14.01 -0.71
C GLU A 87 -6.38 12.76 -1.43
N THR A 88 -6.03 12.88 -2.71
CA THR A 88 -5.50 11.77 -3.53
C THR A 88 -4.09 12.03 -4.07
N GLU A 89 -3.55 13.22 -3.82
CA GLU A 89 -2.25 13.66 -4.33
C GLU A 89 -1.52 14.52 -3.30
N VAL A 90 -0.20 14.67 -3.45
CA VAL A 90 0.61 15.58 -2.62
C VAL A 90 0.88 16.84 -3.42
N SER A 91 0.37 17.97 -2.95
CA SER A 91 0.49 19.29 -3.56
C SER A 91 0.90 20.31 -2.50
N LYS A 92 1.47 21.44 -2.92
CA LYS A 92 1.91 22.50 -1.99
C LYS A 92 0.81 23.05 -1.08
N LEU A 93 -0.45 22.97 -1.50
CA LEU A 93 -1.59 23.46 -0.73
C LEU A 93 -2.07 22.46 0.33
N ASN A 94 -1.95 21.15 0.06
CA ASN A 94 -2.48 20.10 0.92
C ASN A 94 -1.41 19.49 1.84
N PHE A 95 -0.14 19.51 1.41
CA PHE A 95 0.98 19.01 2.20
C PHE A 95 1.12 19.87 3.48
N THR A 96 1.27 19.20 4.62
CA THR A 96 1.25 19.72 6.01
C THR A 96 -0.07 20.33 6.50
N ASN A 97 -1.11 20.40 5.67
CA ASN A 97 -2.46 20.78 6.12
C ASN A 97 -3.36 19.55 6.29
N THR A 98 -3.57 18.82 5.19
CA THR A 98 -4.40 17.60 5.14
C THR A 98 -3.54 16.36 4.93
N VAL A 99 -2.54 16.44 4.05
CA VAL A 99 -1.58 15.34 3.82
C VAL A 99 -0.36 15.53 4.72
N GLN A 100 -0.03 14.51 5.52
CA GLN A 100 1.10 14.52 6.43
C GLN A 100 1.92 13.22 6.25
N LEU A 101 3.17 13.22 6.75
CA LEU A 101 4.00 12.02 6.74
C LEU A 101 3.71 11.20 7.98
N PHE A 102 3.10 10.03 7.77
CA PHE A 102 2.80 9.07 8.81
C PHE A 102 3.88 8.00 8.89
N ILE A 103 4.28 7.69 10.11
CA ILE A 103 5.18 6.58 10.40
C ILE A 103 4.30 5.34 10.65
N LYS A 104 4.37 4.38 9.74
CA LYS A 104 3.80 3.05 9.91
C LYS A 104 4.89 2.13 10.43
N ASP A 105 4.68 1.59 11.62
CA ASP A 105 5.52 0.55 12.15
C ASP A 105 5.40 -0.68 11.25
N THR A 106 6.54 -1.30 10.92
CA THR A 106 6.57 -2.52 10.11
C THR A 106 6.06 -3.72 10.91
N ASP A 107 5.89 -3.57 12.22
CA ASP A 107 5.35 -4.61 13.11
C ASP A 107 3.81 -4.75 13.07
N ASP A 108 3.09 -3.83 12.40
CA ASP A 108 1.65 -4.00 12.14
C ASP A 108 1.41 -4.78 10.85
N ASP A 109 1.39 -6.10 11.02
CA ASP A 109 0.73 -7.09 10.18
C ASP A 109 -0.64 -6.53 9.72
N ASP A 110 -0.75 -6.20 8.42
CA ASP A 110 -1.99 -5.79 7.77
C ASP A 110 -3.06 -6.89 7.91
N THR A 111 -3.74 -6.91 9.06
CA THR A 111 -4.96 -7.65 9.31
C THR A 111 -6.17 -6.75 9.13
N ASP A 112 -6.31 -6.11 7.97
CA ASP A 112 -7.64 -5.70 7.52
C ASP A 112 -7.81 -5.77 5.99
N ALA A 113 -7.55 -6.95 5.44
CA ALA A 113 -8.15 -7.37 4.19
C ALA A 113 -9.32 -8.32 4.48
N ASN A 114 -10.35 -7.84 5.19
CA ASN A 114 -11.68 -8.44 5.08
C ASN A 114 -12.72 -7.36 4.86
N THR A 115 -12.60 -6.69 3.71
CA THR A 115 -13.72 -6.07 3.02
C THR A 115 -14.89 -7.03 3.07
N GLY A 116 -15.88 -6.71 3.91
CA GLY A 116 -17.12 -7.45 4.02
C GLY A 116 -17.79 -7.54 2.66
N ASN A 117 -17.66 -8.69 2.01
CA ASN A 117 -18.51 -9.03 0.89
C ASN A 117 -19.82 -9.64 1.44
N SER A 118 -20.63 -8.78 2.06
CA SER A 118 -22.05 -9.04 2.21
C SER A 118 -22.74 -8.61 0.92
N SER A 119 -22.90 -9.55 -0.01
CA SER A 119 -23.98 -9.48 -1.00
C SER A 119 -24.97 -10.58 -0.62
N ASP A 120 -25.91 -10.17 0.23
CA ASP A 120 -27.24 -10.77 0.33
C ASP A 120 -27.92 -10.65 -1.03
N GLU A 121 -27.92 -11.74 -1.80
CA GLU A 121 -28.92 -11.96 -2.86
C GLU A 121 -29.56 -13.32 -2.60
N GLY A 122 -30.70 -13.27 -1.92
CA GLY A 122 -31.66 -14.36 -1.99
C GLY A 122 -32.23 -14.50 -3.40
N ASP A 123 -32.42 -15.77 -3.76
CA ASP A 123 -33.42 -16.34 -4.68
C ASP A 123 -32.80 -17.10 -5.87
N ASP A 124 -32.66 -18.43 -5.73
CA ASP A 124 -32.76 -19.35 -6.88
C ASP A 124 -33.22 -20.75 -6.41
N ASP A 125 -34.53 -20.92 -6.51
CA ASP A 125 -35.33 -22.12 -6.73
C ASP A 125 -34.82 -23.50 -6.25
N THR A 126 -35.66 -24.06 -5.38
CA THR A 126 -35.75 -25.46 -4.99
C THR A 126 -35.64 -26.43 -6.17
N VAL A 127 -34.55 -27.20 -6.24
CA VAL A 127 -34.46 -28.37 -7.11
C VAL A 127 -35.35 -29.47 -6.55
N SER A 128 -36.49 -29.67 -7.23
CA SER A 128 -37.39 -30.80 -7.03
C SER A 128 -36.65 -32.12 -7.23
N ASP A 129 -36.74 -32.97 -6.20
CA ASP A 129 -36.50 -34.40 -6.26
C ASP A 129 -37.18 -35.01 -7.49
N ASN A 130 -36.43 -35.81 -8.24
CA ASN A 130 -36.94 -36.97 -8.96
C ASN A 130 -35.76 -37.88 -9.33
N THR A 131 -35.32 -38.63 -8.33
CA THR A 131 -34.43 -39.77 -8.50
C THR A 131 -35.15 -40.87 -9.28
N ALA A 132 -35.07 -40.82 -10.62
CA ALA A 132 -35.56 -41.89 -11.48
C ALA A 132 -34.52 -43.01 -11.60
N HIS A 133 -34.70 -44.01 -10.74
CA HIS A 133 -34.03 -45.31 -10.77
C HIS A 133 -34.40 -46.06 -12.07
N ALA A 134 -33.43 -46.43 -12.91
CA ALA A 134 -33.63 -47.44 -13.95
C ALA A 134 -32.29 -48.08 -14.39
N ASP A 135 -31.76 -48.99 -13.58
CA ASP A 135 -30.96 -50.10 -14.07
C ASP A 135 -31.89 -51.08 -14.80
N ILE A 136 -31.92 -51.05 -16.13
CA ILE A 136 -32.38 -52.19 -16.93
C ILE A 136 -31.40 -52.36 -18.09
N ASN A 137 -30.63 -53.44 -18.00
CA ASN A 137 -29.77 -53.95 -19.07
C ASN A 137 -30.65 -54.37 -20.27
N ASP A 138 -30.32 -53.93 -21.48
CA ASP A 138 -30.81 -54.59 -22.69
C ASP A 138 -29.62 -55.05 -23.56
N TYR A 139 -29.65 -56.34 -23.85
CA TYR A 139 -28.61 -57.12 -24.49
C TYR A 139 -28.73 -57.04 -26.02
N GLY A 140 -27.58 -56.98 -26.71
CA GLY A 140 -27.43 -57.33 -28.13
C GLY A 140 -26.90 -56.15 -28.96
N THR A 141 -25.96 -56.29 -29.90
CA THR A 141 -25.38 -57.41 -30.66
C THR A 141 -24.10 -56.83 -31.33
N ASP A 142 -22.93 -57.50 -31.33
CA ASP A 142 -22.28 -58.05 -32.55
C ASP A 142 -21.94 -56.99 -33.64
N LYS A 143 -20.75 -56.77 -34.20
CA LYS A 143 -19.37 -57.30 -34.18
C LYS A 143 -18.50 -56.22 -34.84
N SER A 144 -17.19 -56.33 -34.66
CA SER A 144 -16.17 -55.71 -35.54
C SER A 144 -16.37 -56.08 -37.01
N VAL A 145 -16.35 -55.09 -37.92
CA VAL A 145 -15.87 -55.22 -39.31
C VAL A 145 -15.28 -53.86 -39.72
N GLY A 146 -14.13 -53.88 -40.42
CA GLY A 146 -13.40 -52.69 -40.88
C GLY A 146 -13.87 -52.10 -42.21
N ASP A 147 -12.96 -51.31 -42.79
CA ASP A 147 -13.00 -50.49 -44.03
C ASP A 147 -13.76 -49.15 -43.87
N GLU A 148 -13.23 -47.99 -44.28
CA GLU A 148 -12.28 -47.65 -45.36
C GLU A 148 -11.12 -46.72 -44.92
#